data_AF-A0A090QAU2-F1
#
_entry.id   AF-A0A090QAU2-F1
#
_cell.length_a   1.000
_cell.length_b   1.000
_cell.length_c   1.000
_cell.angle_alpha   90.00
_cell.angle_beta   90.00
_cell.angle_gamma   90.00
#
_symmetry.space_group_name_H-M   'P 1'
#
loop_
_entity.id
_entity.type
_entity.pdbx_description
1 polymer ?
#
loop_
_entity_poly.entity_id
_entity_poly.type
_entity_poly.pdbx_seq_one_letter_code
_entity_poly.pdbx_strand_id
1 'polypeptide(L)' 'MDMRLSEETFKHILLPVYISSYNFNGTKYNFFVNGQTGAIYGKRPYSFWKIFLAILAVIIIIVLITLVAQYSG' A
#
# COMPACT_ATOMS: atom_id res chain seq x y z
N MET A 1 -10.69 -44.17 -20.79
CA MET A 1 -9.89 -44.10 -19.56
C MET A 1 -10.63 -43.20 -18.59
N ASP A 2 -11.42 -43.81 -17.71
CA ASP A 2 -12.28 -43.10 -16.76
C ASP A 2 -11.50 -42.98 -15.45
N MET A 3 -11.01 -41.77 -15.14
CA MET A 3 -10.14 -41.52 -13.98
C MET A 3 -10.99 -41.07 -12.80
N ARG A 4 -11.29 -41.99 -11.88
CA ARG A 4 -11.98 -41.70 -10.62
C ARG A 4 -10.94 -41.51 -9.51
N LEU A 5 -10.70 -40.25 -9.13
CA LEU A 5 -9.92 -39.88 -7.95
C LEU A 5 -10.84 -39.95 -6.72
N SER A 6 -10.72 -41.01 -5.91
CA SER A 6 -11.61 -41.26 -4.76
C SER A 6 -10.94 -41.10 -3.40
N GLU A 7 -9.64 -40.80 -3.33
CA GLU A 7 -8.86 -40.75 -2.09
C GLU A 7 -7.99 -39.48 -1.98
N GLU A 8 -8.59 -38.31 -2.22
CA GLU A 8 -7.92 -37.03 -1.97
C GLU A 8 -7.84 -36.78 -0.46
N THR A 9 -6.66 -37.04 0.13
CA THR A 9 -6.36 -36.72 1.54
C THR A 9 -5.76 -35.31 1.64
N PHE A 10 -6.46 -34.41 2.31
CA PHE A 10 -5.96 -33.04 2.52
C PHE A 10 -4.82 -33.03 3.53
N LYS A 11 -3.63 -32.60 3.10
CA LYS A 11 -2.53 -32.29 4.02
C LYS A 11 -2.68 -30.86 4.52
N HIS A 12 -2.97 -30.67 5.81
CA HIS A 12 -3.00 -29.34 6.42
C HIS A 12 -1.57 -28.86 6.63
N ILE A 13 -1.13 -27.87 5.84
CA ILE A 13 0.19 -27.25 5.98
C ILE A 13 0.03 -25.97 6.78
N LEU A 14 0.73 -25.89 7.91
CA LEU A 14 0.79 -24.68 8.73
C LEU A 14 2.02 -23.87 8.30
N LEU A 15 1.78 -22.71 7.69
CA LEU A 15 2.82 -21.74 7.35
C LEU A 15 2.85 -20.66 8.42
N PRO A 16 4.04 -20.26 8.91
CA PRO A 16 4.14 -19.19 9.88
C PRO A 16 3.84 -17.84 9.21
N VAL A 17 2.67 -17.26 9.50
CA VAL A 17 2.23 -15.95 9.02
C VAL A 17 1.68 -15.15 10.19
N TYR A 18 2.16 -13.91 10.36
CA TYR A 18 1.65 -12.97 11.35
C TYR A 18 0.70 -11.99 10.68
N ILE A 19 -0.48 -11.77 11.27
CA ILE A 19 -1.54 -10.92 10.71
C ILE A 19 -1.81 -9.80 11.72
N SER A 20 -1.80 -8.55 11.26
CA SER A 20 -2.17 -7.38 12.05
C SER A 20 -3.22 -6.56 11.31
N SER A 21 -4.34 -6.28 11.97
CA SER A 21 -5.46 -5.53 11.39
C SER A 21 -5.63 -4.22 12.16
N TYR A 22 -5.20 -3.11 11.55
CA TYR A 22 -5.35 -1.78 12.13
C TYR A 22 -6.53 -1.05 11.50
N ASN A 23 -7.43 -0.53 12.34
CA ASN A 23 -8.55 0.28 11.88
C ASN A 23 -8.13 1.74 11.90
N PHE A 24 -8.07 2.39 10.73
CA PHE A 24 -7.76 3.80 10.61
C PHE A 24 -8.82 4.50 9.77
N ASN A 25 -9.46 5.51 10.36
CA ASN A 25 -10.46 6.35 9.67
C ASN A 25 -11.58 5.54 8.99
N GLY A 26 -12.08 4.49 9.67
CA GLY A 26 -13.13 3.59 9.16
C GLY A 26 -12.68 2.56 8.11
N THR A 27 -11.40 2.59 7.69
CA THR A 27 -10.83 1.61 6.76
C THR A 27 -9.98 0.61 7.51
N LYS A 28 -10.22 -0.69 7.27
CA LYS A 28 -9.40 -1.78 7.80
C LYS A 28 -8.13 -1.92 6.96
N TYR A 29 -6.97 -1.77 7.59
CA TYR A 29 -5.67 -2.00 6.98
C TYR A 29 -5.10 -3.30 7.53
N ASN A 30 -5.08 -4.32 6.67
CA ASN A 30 -4.49 -5.61 7.01
C ASN A 30 -3.04 -5.64 6.57
N PHE A 31 -2.16 -6.03 7.48
CA PHE A 31 -0.75 -6.26 7.26
C PHE A 31 -0.44 -7.73 7.52
N PHE A 32 0.22 -8.36 6.56
CA PHE A 32 0.64 -9.75 6.59
C PHE A 32 2.16 -9.80 6.59
N VAL A 33 2.74 -10.53 7.53
CA VAL A 33 4.18 -10.72 7.61
C VAL A 33 4.49 -12.21 7.49
N ASN A 34 5.32 -12.57 6.53
CA ASN A 34 5.81 -13.93 6.38
C ASN A 34 6.82 -14.23 7.49
N GLY A 35 6.56 -15.25 8.31
CA GLY A 35 7.40 -15.60 9.45
C GLY A 35 8.73 -16.27 9.09
N GLN A 36 8.93 -16.72 7.84
CA GLN A 36 10.20 -17.31 7.39
C GLN A 36 11.11 -16.29 6.70
N THR A 37 10.55 -15.40 5.88
CA THR A 37 11.33 -14.45 5.06
C THR A 37 11.30 -13.02 5.61
N GLY A 38 10.35 -12.71 6.49
CA GLY A 38 10.12 -11.34 6.97
C GLY A 38 9.45 -10.43 5.95
N ALA A 39 9.04 -10.94 4.78
CA ALA A 39 8.37 -10.14 3.76
C ALA A 39 7.03 -9.59 4.28
N ILE A 40 6.82 -8.29 4.12
CA ILE A 40 5.64 -7.56 4.61
C ILE A 40 4.74 -7.20 3.42
N TYR A 41 3.49 -7.63 3.49
CA TYR A 41 2.45 -7.32 2.52
C TYR A 41 1.32 -6.57 3.22
N GLY A 42 1.02 -5.36 2.78
CA GLY A 42 -0.05 -4.57 3.34
C GLY A 42 -0.17 -3.22 2.65
N LYS A 43 -1.37 -2.66 2.63
CA LYS A 43 -1.59 -1.31 2.11
C LYS A 43 -1.30 -0.32 3.25
N ARG A 44 -0.34 0.58 3.06
CA ARG A 44 -0.12 1.68 4.02
C ARG A 44 -1.15 2.80 3.79
N PRO A 45 -1.72 3.41 4.84
CA PRO A 45 -2.52 4.61 4.69
C PRO A 45 -1.62 5.78 4.26
N TYR A 46 -1.93 6.38 3.11
CA TYR A 46 -1.30 7.64 2.70
C TYR A 46 -2.08 8.81 3.31
N SER A 47 -1.38 9.75 3.92
CA SER A 47 -2.01 10.96 4.49
C SER A 47 -2.35 11.93 3.37
N PHE A 48 -3.64 12.24 3.20
CA PHE A 48 -4.15 13.22 2.22
C PHE A 48 -3.40 14.56 2.32
N TRP A 49 -3.18 15.04 3.54
CA TRP A 49 -2.48 16.31 3.80
C TRP A 49 -1.05 16.33 3.26
N LYS A 50 -0.31 15.21 3.34
CA LYS A 50 1.07 15.16 2.83
C LYS A 50 1.11 15.30 1.31
N ILE A 51 0.17 14.65 0.61
CA ILE A 51 0.07 14.72 -0.85
C ILE A 51 -0.42 16.10 -1.28
N PHE A 52 -1.45 16.63 -0.61
CA PHE A 52 -1.99 17.96 -0.88
C PHE A 52 -0.92 19.06 -0.75
N LEU A 53 -0.16 19.06 0.36
CA LEU A 53 0.90 20.05 0.58
C LEU A 53 2.04 19.93 -0.43
N ALA A 54 2.40 18.70 -0.84
CA ALA A 54 3.42 18.49 -1.87
C ALA A 54 2.98 19.09 -3.22
N ILE A 55 1.74 18.85 -3.63
CA ILE A 55 1.18 19.41 -4.87
C ILE A 55 1.09 20.94 -4.77
N LEU A 56 0.61 21.47 -3.64
CA LEU A 56 0.49 22.90 -3.41
C LEU A 56 1.86 23.61 -3.51
N ALA A 57 2.90 23.03 -2.91
CA ALA A 57 4.25 23.56 -2.98
C ALA A 57 4.78 23.66 -4.42
N VAL A 58 4.55 22.62 -5.23
CA VAL A 58 4.95 22.61 -6.65
C VAL A 58 4.21 23.71 -7.43
N ILE A 59 2.90 23.86 -7.20
CA ILE A 59 2.10 24.91 -7.86
C ILE A 59 2.64 26.30 -7.49
N ILE A 60 2.93 26.55 -6.21
CA ILE A 60 3.47 27.84 -5.75
C ILE A 60 4.81 28.14 -6.45
N ILE A 61 5.70 27.15 -6.56
CA ILE A 61 6.99 27.31 -7.23
C ILE A 61 6.79 27.71 -8.70
N ILE A 62 5.89 27.02 -9.42
CA ILE A 62 5.61 27.34 -10.83
C ILE A 62 5.10 28.78 -10.97
N VAL A 63 4.15 29.19 -10.13
CA VAL A 63 3.59 30.54 -10.14
C VAL A 63 4.66 31.59 -9.88
N LEU A 64 5.54 31.36 -8.90
CA LEU A 64 6.65 32.27 -8.61
C LEU A 64 7.59 32.41 -9.80
N ILE A 65 7.95 31.30 -10.44
CA ILE A 65 8.82 31.32 -11.63
C ILE A 65 8.20 32.14 -12.75
N THR A 66 6.92 31.93 -13.04
CA THR A 66 6.25 32.66 -14.12
C THR A 66 6.09 34.15 -13.81
N LEU A 67 5.81 34.51 -12.55
CA LEU A 67 5.72 35.91 -12.12
C LEU A 67 7.06 36.63 -12.24
N VAL A 68 8.15 35.98 -11.81
CA VAL A 68 9.50 36.52 -11.95
C VAL A 68 9.86 36.68 -13.42
N ALA A 69 9.57 35.68 -14.26
CA ALA A 69 9.83 35.73 -15.69
C ALA A 69 9.12 36.90 -16.39
N GLN A 70 7.87 37.19 -16.00
CA GLN A 70 7.10 38.32 -16.51
C GLN A 70 7.68 39.68 -16.11
N TYR A 71 8.22 39.80 -14.88
CA TYR A 71 8.82 41.05 -14.39
C TYR A 71 10.26 41.27 -14.89
N SER A 72 10.96 40.20 -15.30
CA SER A 72 12.32 40.28 -15.83
C SER A 72 12.41 40.53 -17.34
N GLY A 73 11.27 40.62 -18.02
CA GLY A 73 11.16 40.88 -19.45
C GLY A 73 10.93 42.35 -19.80
#